data_AF-A0A8T3NTG0-F1
#
_entry.id   AF-A0A8T3NTG0-F1
#
_cell.length_a   1.000
_cell.length_b   1.000
_cell.length_c   1.000
_cell.angle_alpha   90.00
_cell.angle_beta   90.00
_cell.angle_gamma   90.00
#
_symmetry.space_group_name_H-M   'P 1'
#
loop_
_entity.id
_entity.type
_entity.pdbx_description
1 polymer ?
#
loop_
_entity_poly.entity_id
_entity_poly.type
_entity_poly.pdbx_seq_one_letter_code
_entity_poly.pdbx_strand_id
1 'polypeptide(L)'
;MRLVDLALLAGLTALAVSGSVIFYHSLSERDALTGRVRRIVGGRRWRPRTRLAAELVAGVVAAPLLVVVWTTVIDIALFIILPLERVSELVLLPYAIVAASRLLAYGHPIAAHELAKTLPLALVVLLLVGQPLGADSLLAKAALLDEQVADDAALLVVVIALELALRLGWTLRRYRANAVMAAHRAPDPSPISRC
;
A
#
# COMPACT_ATOMS: atom_id res chain seq x y z
N MET A 1 -6.36 28.97 21.85
CA MET A 1 -6.11 27.51 21.78
C MET A 1 -5.96 26.98 23.20
N ARG A 2 -6.78 26.00 23.59
CA ARG A 2 -6.68 25.37 24.91
C ARG A 2 -5.47 24.42 24.94
N LEU A 3 -4.90 24.17 26.12
CA LEU A 3 -3.77 23.23 26.32
C LEU A 3 -4.07 21.83 25.75
N VAL A 4 -5.33 21.42 25.80
CA VAL A 4 -5.82 20.15 25.23
C VAL A 4 -5.69 20.13 23.71
N ASP A 5 -6.04 21.21 23.01
CA ASP A 5 -5.97 21.30 21.55
C ASP A 5 -4.52 21.20 21.06
N LEU A 6 -3.59 21.82 21.79
CA LEU A 6 -2.15 21.75 21.50
C LEU A 6 -1.59 20.33 21.72
N ALA A 7 -1.99 19.66 22.80
CA ALA A 7 -1.56 18.28 23.07
C ALA A 7 -2.10 17.29 22.02
N LEU A 8 -3.35 17.48 21.58
CA LEU A 8 -3.98 16.65 20.55
C LEU A 8 -3.30 16.86 19.19
N LEU A 9 -3.03 18.10 18.80
CA LEU A 9 -2.29 18.44 17.58
C LEU A 9 -0.86 17.88 17.60
N ALA A 10 -0.14 18.01 18.72
CA ALA A 10 1.21 17.48 18.91
C ALA A 10 1.24 15.94 18.87
N GLY A 11 0.26 15.28 19.48
CA GLY A 11 0.12 13.82 19.40
C GLY A 11 -0.16 13.35 17.96
N LEU A 12 -1.05 14.04 17.24
CA LEU A 12 -1.42 13.68 15.88
C LEU A 12 -0.27 13.90 14.89
N THR A 13 0.45 15.02 15.00
CA THR A 13 1.68 15.27 14.22
C THR A 13 2.72 14.19 14.48
N ALA A 14 3.00 13.86 15.74
CA ALA A 14 3.99 12.84 16.08
C ALA A 14 3.62 11.46 15.52
N LEU A 15 2.33 11.08 15.58
CA LEU A 15 1.81 9.86 14.96
C LEU A 15 1.91 9.88 13.45
N ALA A 16 1.55 10.99 12.80
CA ALA A 16 1.62 11.15 11.35
C ALA A 16 3.07 11.06 10.85
N VAL A 17 4.01 11.74 11.52
CA VAL A 17 5.44 11.71 11.18
C VAL A 17 6.04 10.33 11.44
N SER A 18 5.72 9.68 12.55
CA SER A 18 6.21 8.32 12.83
C SER A 18 5.63 7.29 11.87
N GLY A 19 4.33 7.39 11.60
CA GLY A 19 3.61 6.56 10.64
C GLY A 19 4.12 6.76 9.22
N SER A 20 4.54 7.96 8.84
CA SER A 20 5.07 8.29 7.51
C SER A 20 6.25 7.41 7.10
N VAL A 21 7.13 7.10 8.05
CA VAL A 21 8.34 6.32 7.79
C VAL A 21 7.99 4.88 7.45
N ILE A 22 7.04 4.33 8.20
CA ILE A 22 6.50 2.98 7.98
C ILE A 22 5.67 2.97 6.69
N PHE A 23 4.91 4.03 6.44
CA PHE A 23 4.07 4.25 5.26
C PHE A 23 4.86 4.15 3.97
N TYR A 24 5.87 5.01 3.79
CA TYR A 24 6.60 5.05 2.53
C TYR A 24 7.34 3.74 2.28
N HIS A 25 7.95 3.16 3.31
CA HIS A 25 8.72 1.92 3.17
C HIS A 25 7.80 0.76 2.82
N SER A 26 6.62 0.71 3.41
CA SER A 26 5.66 -0.37 3.18
C SER A 26 4.96 -0.26 1.83
N LEU A 27 4.61 0.95 1.37
CA LEU A 27 3.89 1.15 0.10
C LEU A 27 4.80 1.05 -1.12
N SER A 28 6.03 1.56 -1.02
CA SER A 28 7.01 1.52 -2.10
C SER A 28 7.60 0.13 -2.32
N GLU A 29 7.70 -0.67 -1.26
CA GLU A 29 8.09 -2.07 -1.39
C GLU A 29 6.93 -2.93 -1.86
N ARG A 30 7.01 -3.31 -3.13
CA ARG A 30 6.07 -4.25 -3.73
C ARG A 30 5.97 -5.60 -3.01
N ASP A 31 7.07 -6.05 -2.41
CA ASP A 31 7.22 -7.37 -1.79
C ASP A 31 7.69 -7.31 -0.32
N ALA A 32 7.33 -6.26 0.43
CA ALA A 32 7.76 -6.08 1.83
C ALA A 32 7.56 -7.35 2.69
N LEU A 33 6.39 -7.99 2.55
CA LEU A 33 6.02 -9.21 3.27
C LEU A 33 6.47 -10.49 2.54
N THR A 34 6.40 -10.53 1.20
CA THR A 34 6.87 -11.68 0.41
C THR A 34 8.36 -11.95 0.63
N GLY A 35 9.18 -10.89 0.74
CA GLY A 35 10.61 -10.98 1.02
C GLY A 35 10.91 -11.54 2.40
N ARG A 36 10.08 -11.21 3.40
CA ARG A 36 10.18 -11.73 4.77
C ARG A 36 9.80 -13.22 4.82
N VAL A 37 8.71 -13.61 4.14
CA VAL A 37 8.30 -15.01 3.98
C VAL A 37 9.35 -15.81 3.22
N ARG A 38 9.91 -15.28 2.15
CA ARG A 38 10.99 -15.93 1.38
C ARG A 38 12.24 -16.16 2.23
N ARG A 39 12.56 -15.28 3.18
CA ARG A 39 13.66 -15.48 4.16
C ARG A 39 13.35 -16.64 5.12
N ILE A 40 12.14 -16.68 5.67
CA ILE A 40 11.71 -17.73 6.61
C ILE A 40 11.63 -19.10 5.91
N VAL A 41 11.02 -19.14 4.72
CA VAL A 41 10.87 -20.37 3.93
C VAL A 41 12.19 -20.80 3.30
N GLY A 42 13.07 -19.86 2.94
CA GLY A 42 14.40 -20.14 2.40
C GLY A 42 15.36 -20.80 3.39
N GLY A 43 15.19 -20.56 4.70
CA GLY A 43 15.95 -21.22 5.75
C GLY A 43 15.49 -22.65 6.09
N ARG A 44 14.39 -23.13 5.50
CA ARG A 44 13.73 -24.40 5.85
C ARG A 44 13.64 -25.29 4.61
N ARG A 45 13.79 -26.61 4.77
CA ARG A 45 13.84 -27.60 3.67
C ARG A 45 12.45 -27.90 3.08
N TRP A 46 11.77 -26.87 2.57
CA TRP A 46 10.42 -26.99 2.01
C TRP A 46 10.44 -27.57 0.60
N ARG A 47 9.39 -28.30 0.23
CA ARG A 47 9.19 -28.74 -1.15
C ARG A 47 9.05 -27.51 -2.07
N PRO A 48 9.56 -27.56 -3.32
CA PRO A 48 9.53 -26.41 -4.22
C PRO A 48 8.11 -25.90 -4.50
N ARG A 49 7.12 -26.81 -4.55
CA ARG A 49 5.70 -26.45 -4.72
C ARG A 49 5.11 -25.72 -3.52
N THR A 50 5.42 -26.15 -2.28
CA THR A 50 4.86 -25.51 -1.07
C THR A 50 5.50 -24.16 -0.80
N ARG A 51 6.79 -23.99 -1.14
CA ARG A 51 7.46 -22.69 -1.11
C ARG A 51 6.82 -21.69 -2.07
N LEU A 52 6.54 -22.10 -3.29
CA LEU A 52 5.89 -21.26 -4.30
C LEU A 52 4.48 -20.86 -3.87
N ALA A 53 3.70 -21.82 -3.35
CA ALA A 53 2.36 -21.56 -2.83
C ALA A 53 2.39 -20.59 -1.64
N ALA A 54 3.32 -20.74 -0.70
CA ALA A 54 3.45 -19.84 0.45
C ALA A 54 3.82 -18.41 0.03
N GLU A 55 4.74 -18.25 -0.93
CA GLU A 55 5.09 -16.92 -1.48
C GLU A 55 3.90 -16.28 -2.21
N LEU A 56 3.11 -17.06 -2.96
CA LEU A 56 1.90 -16.57 -3.63
C LEU A 56 0.82 -16.15 -2.63
N VAL A 57 0.46 -17.02 -1.69
CA VAL A 57 -0.58 -16.77 -0.69
C VAL A 57 -0.21 -15.58 0.18
N ALA A 58 1.01 -15.57 0.74
CA ALA A 58 1.49 -14.47 1.56
C ALA A 58 1.35 -13.15 0.82
N GLY A 59 1.68 -13.14 -0.45
CA GLY A 59 1.58 -11.94 -1.22
C GLY A 59 0.15 -11.54 -1.62
N VAL A 60 -0.70 -12.49 -2.03
CA VAL A 60 -2.09 -12.23 -2.44
C VAL A 60 -2.91 -11.70 -1.27
N VAL A 61 -2.56 -12.10 -0.04
CA VAL A 61 -3.21 -11.60 1.18
C VAL A 61 -2.53 -10.31 1.68
N ALA A 62 -1.19 -10.27 1.70
CA ALA A 62 -0.47 -9.13 2.26
C ALA A 62 -0.70 -7.84 1.48
N ALA A 63 -0.70 -7.90 0.15
CA ALA A 63 -0.82 -6.71 -0.68
C ALA A 63 -2.17 -5.97 -0.51
N PRO A 64 -3.34 -6.63 -0.61
CA PRO A 64 -4.61 -5.94 -0.36
C PRO A 64 -4.77 -5.53 1.10
N LEU A 65 -4.25 -6.31 2.06
CA LEU A 65 -4.24 -5.88 3.47
C LEU A 65 -3.46 -4.57 3.63
N LEU A 66 -2.33 -4.44 2.92
CA LEU A 66 -1.54 -3.21 2.92
C LEU A 66 -2.30 -2.03 2.33
N VAL A 67 -3.03 -2.26 1.23
CA VAL A 67 -3.90 -1.24 0.62
C VAL A 67 -4.92 -0.77 1.64
N VAL A 68 -5.67 -1.68 2.27
CA VAL A 68 -6.68 -1.35 3.28
C VAL A 68 -6.09 -0.55 4.43
N VAL A 69 -5.00 -1.04 5.03
CA VAL A 69 -4.36 -0.37 6.16
C VAL A 69 -3.97 1.06 5.78
N TRP A 70 -3.36 1.26 4.61
CA TRP A 70 -2.84 2.57 4.24
C TRP A 70 -3.91 3.53 3.72
N THR A 71 -4.91 3.05 2.98
CA THR A 71 -6.06 3.89 2.62
C THR A 71 -6.76 4.37 3.88
N THR A 72 -7.03 3.49 4.85
CA THR A 72 -7.68 3.85 6.11
C THR A 72 -6.86 4.84 6.93
N VAL A 73 -5.52 4.69 6.99
CA VAL A 73 -4.67 5.65 7.70
C VAL A 73 -4.73 7.05 7.08
N ILE A 74 -4.66 7.15 5.74
CA ILE A 74 -4.73 8.46 5.06
C ILE A 74 -6.12 9.05 5.22
N ASP A 75 -7.16 8.22 5.07
CA ASP A 75 -8.54 8.63 5.16
C ASP A 75 -8.87 9.17 6.56
N ILE A 76 -8.46 8.47 7.63
CA ILE A 76 -8.56 8.99 9.01
C ILE A 76 -7.79 10.31 9.15
N ALA A 77 -6.59 10.42 8.60
CA ALA A 77 -5.81 11.66 8.68
C ALA A 77 -6.53 12.82 7.98
N LEU A 78 -7.04 12.60 6.78
CA LEU A 78 -7.79 13.59 6.01
C LEU A 78 -9.10 13.97 6.70
N PHE A 79 -9.86 12.99 7.17
CA PHE A 79 -11.08 13.19 7.94
C PHE A 79 -10.87 14.10 9.15
N ILE A 80 -9.75 13.91 9.84
CA ILE A 80 -9.38 14.75 10.98
C ILE A 80 -9.06 16.17 10.51
N ILE A 81 -8.25 16.33 9.47
CA ILE A 81 -7.72 17.64 9.05
C ILE A 81 -8.75 18.51 8.29
N LEU A 82 -9.63 17.91 7.49
CA LEU A 82 -10.48 18.63 6.54
C LEU A 82 -11.77 19.20 7.16
N PRO A 83 -12.22 20.41 6.79
CA PRO A 83 -13.55 20.90 7.19
C PRO A 83 -14.66 20.01 6.60
N LEU A 84 -15.80 19.88 7.32
CA LEU A 84 -16.93 19.00 6.93
C LEU A 84 -17.36 19.19 5.47
N GLU A 85 -17.40 20.43 5.02
CA GLU A 85 -17.83 20.83 3.66
C GLU A 85 -16.98 20.23 2.55
N ARG A 86 -15.71 19.87 2.83
CA ARG A 86 -14.75 19.37 1.84
C ARG A 86 -14.46 17.87 1.98
N VAL A 87 -15.08 17.20 2.95
CA VAL A 87 -14.84 15.76 3.18
C VAL A 87 -15.24 14.96 1.95
N SER A 88 -16.45 15.20 1.41
CA SER A 88 -16.95 14.50 0.22
C SER A 88 -16.12 14.73 -1.05
N GLU A 89 -15.54 15.91 -1.22
CA GLU A 89 -14.69 16.22 -2.38
C GLU A 89 -13.34 15.51 -2.35
N LEU A 90 -12.85 15.17 -1.15
CA LEU A 90 -11.47 14.69 -0.94
C LEU A 90 -11.38 13.23 -0.50
N VAL A 91 -12.53 12.55 -0.35
CA VAL A 91 -12.62 11.09 -0.16
C VAL A 91 -11.89 10.32 -1.27
N LEU A 92 -11.88 10.80 -2.51
CA LEU A 92 -11.20 10.11 -3.62
C LEU A 92 -9.66 10.14 -3.52
N LEU A 93 -9.11 11.14 -2.82
CA LEU A 93 -7.67 11.41 -2.73
C LEU A 93 -6.87 10.23 -2.15
N PRO A 94 -7.22 9.64 -0.99
CA PRO A 94 -6.49 8.49 -0.43
C PRO A 94 -6.45 7.31 -1.40
N TYR A 95 -7.59 6.98 -2.03
CA TYR A 95 -7.67 5.88 -3.01
C TYR A 95 -6.81 6.14 -4.24
N ALA A 96 -6.88 7.35 -4.79
CA ALA A 96 -6.10 7.73 -5.98
C ALA A 96 -4.59 7.63 -5.71
N ILE A 97 -4.12 8.13 -4.56
CA ILE A 97 -2.68 8.12 -4.24
C ILE A 97 -2.21 6.70 -3.93
N VAL A 98 -2.99 5.90 -3.18
CA VAL A 98 -2.65 4.50 -2.94
C VAL A 98 -2.64 3.72 -4.25
N ALA A 99 -3.65 3.86 -5.11
CA ALA A 99 -3.69 3.21 -6.41
C ALA A 99 -2.50 3.60 -7.30
N ALA A 100 -2.17 4.90 -7.38
CA ALA A 100 -1.06 5.40 -8.18
C ALA A 100 0.30 4.89 -7.66
N SER A 101 0.52 4.93 -6.34
CA SER A 101 1.77 4.43 -5.74
C SER A 101 1.93 2.92 -5.95
N ARG A 102 0.84 2.14 -5.83
CA ARG A 102 0.85 0.71 -6.14
C ARG A 102 1.15 0.47 -7.61
N LEU A 103 0.46 1.14 -8.52
CA LEU A 103 0.71 1.02 -9.97
C LEU A 103 2.20 1.31 -10.30
N LEU A 104 2.75 2.38 -9.75
CA LEU A 104 4.15 2.74 -9.92
C LEU A 104 5.10 1.70 -9.31
N ALA A 105 4.75 1.05 -8.19
CA ALA A 105 5.61 0.05 -7.56
C ALA A 105 5.89 -1.17 -8.47
N TYR A 106 5.04 -1.42 -9.47
CA TYR A 106 5.25 -2.49 -10.46
C TYR A 106 6.10 -2.07 -11.67
N GLY A 107 6.11 -0.78 -12.04
CA GLY A 107 6.85 -0.27 -13.21
C GLY A 107 8.10 0.53 -12.85
N HIS A 108 7.99 1.46 -11.91
CA HIS A 108 9.01 2.43 -11.52
C HIS A 108 9.07 2.54 -10.00
N PRO A 109 9.78 1.61 -9.31
CA PRO A 109 9.80 1.56 -7.84
C PRO A 109 10.39 2.84 -7.21
N ILE A 110 11.32 3.50 -7.89
CA ILE A 110 11.88 4.79 -7.45
C ILE A 110 10.80 5.87 -7.46
N ALA A 111 10.00 5.96 -8.52
CA ALA A 111 8.90 6.93 -8.61
C ALA A 111 7.80 6.65 -7.58
N ALA A 112 7.48 5.36 -7.34
CA ALA A 112 6.56 4.96 -6.28
C ALA A 112 7.06 5.40 -4.89
N HIS A 113 8.36 5.27 -4.66
CA HIS A 113 9.01 5.68 -3.42
C HIS A 113 8.96 7.19 -3.22
N GLU A 114 9.25 7.99 -4.25
CA GLU A 114 9.14 9.45 -4.16
C GLU A 114 7.69 9.92 -3.99
N LEU A 115 6.73 9.33 -4.72
CA LEU A 115 5.31 9.64 -4.54
C LEU A 115 4.85 9.31 -3.11
N ALA A 116 5.25 8.17 -2.58
CA ALA A 116 4.88 7.77 -1.21
C ALA A 116 5.46 8.70 -0.13
N LYS A 117 6.56 9.42 -0.39
CA LYS A 117 7.09 10.45 0.52
C LYS A 117 6.32 11.76 0.47
N THR A 118 5.74 12.09 -0.68
CA THR A 118 4.97 13.35 -0.80
C THR A 118 3.68 13.33 0.00
N LEU A 119 3.09 12.14 0.24
CA LEU A 119 1.80 12.01 0.90
C LEU A 119 1.86 12.42 2.39
N PRO A 120 2.79 11.90 3.21
CA PRO A 120 2.89 12.35 4.60
C PRO A 120 3.31 13.81 4.71
N LEU A 121 4.16 14.30 3.79
CA LEU A 121 4.53 15.72 3.75
C LEU A 121 3.29 16.59 3.49
N ALA A 122 2.46 16.21 2.52
CA ALA A 122 1.20 16.89 2.23
C ALA A 122 0.26 16.86 3.44
N LEU A 123 0.14 15.73 4.13
CA LEU A 123 -0.67 15.62 5.36
C LEU A 123 -0.15 16.52 6.47
N VAL A 124 1.17 16.61 6.67
CA VAL A 124 1.77 17.54 7.65
C VAL A 124 1.45 18.98 7.28
N VAL A 125 1.62 19.39 6.01
CA VAL A 125 1.27 20.74 5.55
C VAL A 125 -0.22 21.03 5.75
N LEU A 126 -1.09 20.09 5.37
CA LEU A 126 -2.53 20.18 5.58
C LEU A 126 -2.86 20.33 7.07
N LEU A 127 -2.16 19.62 7.95
CA LEU A 127 -2.38 19.71 9.39
C LEU A 127 -1.86 21.04 10.00
N LEU A 128 -0.82 21.64 9.43
CA LEU A 128 -0.33 22.97 9.84
C LEU A 128 -1.25 24.10 9.38
N VAL A 129 -1.85 23.98 8.20
CA VAL A 129 -2.72 25.01 7.59
C VAL A 129 -4.20 24.80 7.95
N GLY A 130 -4.57 23.57 8.31
CA GLY A 130 -5.93 23.17 8.63
C GLY A 130 -6.47 23.85 9.89
N GLN A 131 -7.80 23.86 10.02
CA GLN A 131 -8.44 24.46 11.19
C GLN A 131 -8.29 23.54 12.43
N PRO A 132 -8.06 24.11 13.62
CA PRO A 132 -7.88 23.33 14.84
C PRO A 132 -9.15 22.54 15.19
N LEU A 133 -8.94 21.27 15.51
CA LEU A 133 -9.97 20.31 15.91
C LEU A 133 -10.63 20.72 17.23
N GLY A 134 -11.88 21.16 17.18
CA GLY A 134 -12.74 21.21 18.37
C GLY A 134 -13.40 19.85 18.61
N ALA A 135 -13.57 19.44 19.87
CA ALA A 135 -14.27 18.19 20.21
C ALA A 135 -15.68 18.10 19.59
N ASP A 136 -16.38 19.24 19.50
CA ASP A 136 -17.71 19.34 18.90
C ASP A 136 -17.69 19.08 17.38
N SER A 137 -16.60 19.47 16.71
CA SER A 137 -16.42 19.22 15.28
C SER A 137 -16.17 17.73 14.96
N LEU A 138 -15.54 16.99 15.87
CA LEU A 138 -15.32 15.56 15.71
C LEU A 138 -16.62 14.75 15.82
N LEU A 139 -17.49 15.11 16.78
CA LEU A 139 -18.81 14.49 16.93
C LEU A 139 -19.70 14.75 15.71
N ALA A 140 -19.70 15.97 15.17
CA ALA A 140 -20.44 16.30 13.96
C ALA A 140 -19.94 15.53 12.72
N LYS A 141 -18.61 15.39 12.58
CA LYS A 141 -18.03 14.59 11.49
C LYS A 141 -18.33 13.09 11.62
N ALA A 142 -18.40 12.56 12.85
CA ALA A 142 -18.72 11.15 13.09
C ALA A 142 -20.14 10.77 12.65
N ALA A 143 -21.09 11.71 12.70
CA ALA A 143 -22.44 11.48 12.18
C ALA A 143 -22.49 11.42 10.64
N LEU A 144 -21.62 12.16 9.95
CA LEU A 144 -21.51 12.11 8.48
C LEU A 144 -20.86 10.83 7.97
N LEU A 145 -19.98 10.22 8.77
CA LEU A 145 -19.31 8.97 8.42
C LEU A 145 -20.29 7.86 8.09
N ASP A 146 -21.39 7.73 8.84
CA ASP A 146 -22.36 6.63 8.70
C ASP A 146 -23.04 6.61 7.33
N GLU A 147 -23.31 7.78 6.76
CA GLU A 147 -23.91 7.92 5.42
C GLU A 147 -22.89 7.67 4.29
N GLN A 148 -21.59 7.86 4.56
CA GLN A 148 -20.54 7.86 3.55
C GLN A 148 -19.79 6.52 3.42
N VAL A 149 -19.94 5.60 4.38
CA VAL A 149 -19.25 4.29 4.41
C VAL A 149 -19.50 3.45 3.15
N ALA A 150 -20.70 3.53 2.56
CA ALA A 150 -21.09 2.69 1.43
C ALA A 150 -20.29 3.02 0.15
N ASP A 151 -20.10 4.30 -0.14
CA ASP A 151 -19.34 4.77 -1.31
C ASP A 151 -17.84 4.52 -1.15
N ASP A 152 -17.33 4.67 0.09
CA ASP A 152 -15.95 4.35 0.43
C ASP A 152 -15.60 2.88 0.24
N ALA A 153 -16.50 1.99 0.65
CA ALA A 153 -16.31 0.54 0.48
C ALA A 153 -16.17 0.16 -1.01
N ALA A 154 -16.93 0.79 -1.90
CA ALA A 154 -16.84 0.54 -3.33
C ALA A 154 -15.48 0.95 -3.91
N LEU A 155 -14.97 2.14 -3.53
CA LEU A 155 -13.65 2.61 -3.94
C LEU A 155 -12.53 1.69 -3.43
N LEU A 156 -12.63 1.24 -2.18
CA LEU A 156 -11.66 0.32 -1.59
C LEU A 156 -11.60 -1.00 -2.36
N VAL A 157 -12.76 -1.56 -2.72
CA VAL A 157 -12.86 -2.79 -3.53
C VAL A 157 -12.19 -2.60 -4.89
N VAL A 158 -12.36 -1.45 -5.53
CA VAL A 158 -11.70 -1.14 -6.81
C VAL A 158 -10.17 -1.12 -6.65
N VAL A 159 -9.64 -0.47 -5.61
CA VAL A 159 -8.17 -0.43 -5.38
C VAL A 159 -7.62 -1.82 -5.04
N ILE A 160 -8.35 -2.62 -4.28
CA ILE A 160 -8.00 -4.03 -4.01
C ILE A 160 -7.99 -4.85 -5.30
N ALA A 161 -9.02 -4.72 -6.14
CA ALA A 161 -9.10 -5.42 -7.42
C ALA A 161 -7.94 -5.03 -8.35
N LEU A 162 -7.59 -3.73 -8.41
CA LEU A 162 -6.43 -3.23 -9.13
C LEU A 162 -5.14 -3.87 -8.62
N GLU A 163 -4.92 -3.88 -7.30
CA GLU A 163 -3.72 -4.49 -6.71
C GLU A 163 -3.61 -5.96 -7.07
N LEU A 164 -4.70 -6.72 -6.95
CA LEU A 164 -4.73 -8.14 -7.32
C LEU A 164 -4.43 -8.34 -8.80
N ALA A 165 -4.99 -7.51 -9.69
CA ALA A 165 -4.74 -7.57 -11.12
C ALA A 165 -3.26 -7.31 -11.46
N LEU A 166 -2.66 -6.26 -10.88
CA LEU A 166 -1.23 -5.95 -11.04
C LEU A 166 -0.36 -7.12 -10.56
N ARG A 167 -0.74 -7.71 -9.43
CA ARG A 167 0.00 -8.80 -8.80
C ARG A 167 -0.02 -10.08 -9.61
N LEU A 168 -1.20 -10.47 -10.09
CA LEU A 168 -1.38 -11.60 -10.98
C LEU A 168 -0.65 -11.36 -12.32
N GLY A 169 -0.82 -10.17 -12.91
CA GLY A 169 -0.19 -9.79 -14.18
C GLY A 169 1.33 -9.86 -14.12
N TRP A 170 1.95 -9.35 -13.06
CA TRP A 170 3.40 -9.47 -12.90
C TRP A 170 3.84 -10.92 -12.68
N THR A 171 3.12 -11.65 -11.83
CA THR A 171 3.46 -13.04 -11.51
C THR A 171 3.47 -13.88 -12.78
N LEU A 172 2.46 -13.71 -13.64
CA LEU A 172 2.39 -14.35 -14.96
C LEU A 172 3.54 -13.94 -15.87
N ARG A 173 3.86 -12.64 -15.96
CA ARG A 173 5.02 -12.14 -16.74
C ARG A 173 6.33 -12.79 -16.28
N ARG A 174 6.53 -12.92 -14.96
CA ARG A 174 7.73 -13.54 -14.37
C ARG A 174 7.83 -15.02 -14.71
N TYR A 175 6.73 -15.77 -14.65
CA TYR A 175 6.74 -17.19 -15.05
C TYR A 175 7.07 -17.37 -16.53
N ARG A 176 6.49 -16.54 -17.41
CA ARG A 176 6.79 -16.57 -18.85
C ARG A 176 8.27 -16.29 -19.13
N ALA A 177 8.84 -15.26 -18.51
CA ALA A 177 10.27 -14.94 -18.68
C ALA A 177 11.18 -16.08 -18.23
N ASN A 178 10.88 -16.71 -17.09
CA ASN A 178 11.65 -17.84 -16.58
C ASN A 178 11.52 -19.09 -17.48
N ALA A 179 10.35 -19.35 -18.06
CA ALA A 179 10.14 -20.47 -18.98
C ALA A 179 10.95 -20.30 -20.28
N VAL A 180 11.00 -19.08 -20.84
CA VAL A 180 11.82 -18.77 -22.01
C VAL A 180 13.31 -18.96 -21.72
N MET A 181 13.80 -18.50 -20.57
CA MET A 181 15.20 -18.70 -20.18
C MET A 181 15.54 -20.17 -19.90
N ALA A 182 14.61 -20.96 -19.36
CA ALA A 182 14.80 -22.38 -19.15
C ALA A 182 14.92 -23.15 -20.49
N ALA A 183 14.17 -22.73 -21.51
CA ALA A 183 14.26 -23.30 -22.85
C ALA A 183 15.62 -23.02 -23.52
N HIS A 184 16.22 -21.85 -23.28
CA HIS A 184 17.54 -21.49 -23.84
C HIS A 184 18.72 -22.10 -23.07
N ARG A 185 18.51 -22.59 -21.84
CA ARG A 185 19.53 -23.30 -21.05
C ARG A 185 19.47 -24.82 -21.18
N ALA A 186 18.58 -25.36 -22.01
CA ALA A 186 18.63 -26.78 -22.32
C ALA A 186 20.02 -27.08 -22.89
N PRO A 187 20.81 -27.98 -22.26
CA PRO A 187 22.15 -28.27 -22.74
C PRO A 187 22.03 -28.77 -24.18
N ASP A 188 22.77 -28.13 -25.07
CA ASP A 188 23.03 -28.67 -26.41
C ASP A 188 23.52 -30.11 -26.19
N PRO A 189 22.83 -31.14 -26.71
CA PRO A 189 23.32 -32.50 -26.57
C PRO A 189 24.68 -32.55 -27.23
N SER A 190 25.74 -32.48 -26.43
CA SER A 190 27.10 -32.46 -26.92
C SER A 190 27.29 -33.69 -27.81
N PRO A 191 27.90 -33.53 -29.00
CA PRO A 191 28.14 -34.65 -29.89
C PRO A 191 29.33 -35.44 -29.37
N ILE A 192 29.12 -36.19 -28.28
CA ILE A 192 30.07 -37.21 -27.84
C ILE A 192 29.40 -38.55 -28.06
N SER A 193 29.63 -39.13 -29.23
CA SER A 193 29.84 -40.56 -29.46
C SER A 193 29.59 -40.94 -30.92
N ARG A 194 30.51 -40.59 -31.82
CA ARG A 194 30.86 -41.48 -32.95
C ARG A 194 32.36 -41.39 -33.22
N CYS A 195 32.99 -42.56 -32.99
CA CYS A 195 34.36 -42.96 -33.30
C CYS A 195 35.45 -42.48 -32.35
#